data_AF-T1YT08-F1
#
_entry.id   AF-T1YT08-F1
#
_cell.length_a   1.000
_cell.length_b   1.000
_cell.length_c   1.000
_cell.angle_alpha   90.00
_cell.angle_beta   90.00
_cell.angle_gamma   90.00
#
_symmetry.space_group_name_H-M   'P 1'
#
loop_
_entity.id
_entity.type
_entity.pdbx_description
1 polymer ?
#
loop_
_entity_poly.entity_id
_entity_poly.type
_entity_poly.pdbx_seq_one_letter_code
_entity_poly.pdbx_strand_id
1 'polypeptide(L)'
;MMRRFLSLSTVAAKEANAEALVNYLKSDADVTTTSDIFLSVHDGTRRTFLEHAASLYNAALECNPRAAVDVIPVVPPGASGDAAAHELLDRAYVERSPGFAPCYDYVAVGGTFDHLHSGHKLLLTTAVLHTLRRLRVGVTGDALLSKKKYAEHLQSNDERKGAVRRFLERIRGDVELEIETIVDVSGGTDVIPGVKAIALSPETEKSLDIINELRKKNGDLPPLAAIYIPFVHTSTGEVISSTRVREGLSK
;
A
#
# COMPACT_ATOMS: atom_id res chain seq x y z
N MET A 1 -13.84 16.71 11.64
CA MET A 1 -14.72 16.38 10.50
C MET A 1 -14.69 14.87 10.31
N MET A 2 -15.84 14.20 10.32
CA MET A 2 -15.91 12.73 10.21
C MET A 2 -15.58 12.34 8.76
N ARG A 3 -14.63 11.43 8.54
CA ARG A 3 -14.34 10.92 7.19
C ARG A 3 -15.56 10.18 6.67
N ARG A 4 -15.94 10.43 5.42
CA ARG A 4 -16.99 9.64 4.76
C ARG A 4 -16.45 8.25 4.47
N PHE A 5 -17.35 7.27 4.46
CA PHE A 5 -16.99 5.90 4.15
C PHE A 5 -18.00 5.22 3.23
N LEU A 6 -17.54 4.20 2.53
CA LEU A 6 -18.34 3.25 1.75
C LEU A 6 -17.97 1.84 2.21
N SER A 7 -18.98 0.98 2.40
CA SER A 7 -18.77 -0.43 2.72
C SER A 7 -19.09 -1.28 1.51
N LEU A 8 -18.14 -2.13 1.13
CA LEU A 8 -18.18 -3.03 0.00
C LEU A 8 -17.84 -4.45 0.45
N SER A 9 -18.15 -5.44 -0.39
CA SER A 9 -17.91 -6.85 -0.11
C SER A 9 -17.47 -7.58 -1.37
N THR A 10 -16.56 -8.55 -1.22
CA THR A 10 -16.13 -9.44 -2.31
C THR A 10 -17.18 -10.51 -2.68
N VAL A 11 -18.37 -10.51 -2.06
CA VAL A 11 -19.54 -11.25 -2.58
C VAL A 11 -19.98 -10.65 -3.91
N ALA A 12 -19.90 -9.33 -4.06
CA ALA A 12 -20.10 -8.66 -5.34
C ALA A 12 -18.84 -8.78 -6.20
N ALA A 13 -19.00 -8.86 -7.52
CA ALA A 13 -17.89 -8.81 -8.47
C ALA A 13 -17.09 -7.48 -8.35
N LYS A 14 -15.81 -7.50 -8.74
CA LYS A 14 -14.95 -6.31 -8.70
C LYS A 14 -15.50 -5.15 -9.53
N GLU A 15 -16.14 -5.43 -10.66
CA GLU A 15 -16.77 -4.44 -11.54
C GLU A 15 -17.95 -3.75 -10.86
N ALA A 16 -18.79 -4.52 -10.15
CA ALA A 16 -19.92 -3.97 -9.40
C ALA A 16 -19.46 -3.10 -8.22
N ASN A 17 -18.39 -3.53 -7.52
CA ASN A 17 -17.78 -2.73 -6.47
C ASN A 17 -17.16 -1.43 -7.01
N ALA A 18 -16.52 -1.47 -8.18
CA ALA A 18 -15.99 -0.30 -8.86
C ALA A 18 -17.10 0.69 -9.25
N GLU A 19 -18.21 0.20 -9.84
CA GLU A 19 -19.37 1.04 -10.17
C GLU A 19 -19.98 1.70 -8.92
N ALA A 20 -20.12 0.95 -7.83
CA ALA A 20 -20.60 1.48 -6.56
C ALA A 20 -19.70 2.61 -6.03
N LEU A 21 -18.37 2.45 -6.10
CA LEU A 21 -17.42 3.49 -5.73
C LEU A 21 -17.56 4.74 -6.61
N VAL A 22 -17.69 4.58 -7.93
CA VAL A 22 -17.86 5.70 -8.85
C VAL A 22 -19.13 6.49 -8.53
N ASN A 23 -20.25 5.81 -8.28
CA ASN A 23 -21.51 6.46 -7.90
C ASN A 23 -21.39 7.20 -6.56
N TYR A 24 -20.71 6.57 -5.59
CA TYR A 24 -20.41 7.19 -4.30
C TYR A 24 -19.57 8.47 -4.46
N LEU A 25 -18.48 8.43 -5.24
CA LEU A 25 -17.61 9.59 -5.47
C LEU A 25 -18.30 10.71 -6.25
N LYS A 26 -19.17 10.39 -7.23
CA LYS A 26 -19.97 11.40 -7.96
C LYS A 26 -21.00 12.10 -7.09
N SER A 27 -21.48 11.44 -6.04
CA SER A 27 -22.36 12.05 -5.04
C SER A 27 -21.61 12.95 -4.06
N ASP A 28 -20.28 12.99 -4.12
CA ASP A 28 -19.44 13.75 -3.20
C ASP A 28 -19.16 15.15 -3.72
N ALA A 29 -19.78 16.14 -3.07
CA ALA A 29 -19.50 17.54 -3.34
C ALA A 29 -18.14 17.99 -2.76
N ASP A 30 -17.60 17.24 -1.78
CA ASP A 30 -16.32 17.55 -1.14
C ASP A 30 -15.21 16.59 -1.59
N VAL A 31 -14.51 16.99 -2.64
CA VAL A 31 -13.35 16.25 -3.19
C VAL A 31 -12.07 16.41 -2.37
N THR A 32 -12.09 17.14 -1.24
CA THR A 32 -10.86 17.45 -0.48
C THR A 32 -10.55 16.44 0.62
N THR A 33 -11.54 15.67 1.08
CA THR A 33 -11.36 14.69 2.15
C THR A 33 -11.11 13.28 1.61
N THR A 34 -10.25 12.53 2.30
CA THR A 34 -10.02 11.12 1.95
C THR A 34 -11.24 10.28 2.34
N SER A 35 -11.78 9.55 1.37
CA SER A 35 -12.87 8.59 1.59
C SER A 35 -12.32 7.21 1.97
N ASP A 36 -12.93 6.62 3.00
CA ASP A 36 -12.57 5.31 3.51
C ASP A 36 -13.45 4.24 2.87
N ILE A 37 -12.86 3.28 2.17
CA ILE A 37 -13.58 2.21 1.46
C ILE A 37 -13.29 0.91 2.17
N PHE A 38 -14.20 0.50 3.05
CA PHE A 38 -14.09 -0.76 3.77
C PHE A 38 -14.53 -1.90 2.85
N LEU A 39 -13.66 -2.89 2.67
CA LEU A 39 -13.91 -4.03 1.79
C LEU A 39 -13.81 -5.33 2.59
N SER A 40 -14.94 -6.02 2.77
CA SER A 40 -14.98 -7.33 3.42
C SER A 40 -14.62 -8.45 2.45
N VAL A 41 -13.73 -9.36 2.86
CA VAL A 41 -13.15 -10.41 2.02
C VAL A 41 -13.69 -11.78 2.44
N HIS A 42 -14.68 -12.28 1.71
CA HIS A 42 -15.47 -13.46 2.12
C HIS A 42 -14.82 -14.81 1.82
N ASP A 43 -13.90 -14.87 0.85
CA ASP A 43 -13.18 -16.10 0.51
C ASP A 43 -11.90 -16.30 1.36
N GLY A 44 -11.59 -15.32 2.23
CA GLY A 44 -10.40 -15.35 3.07
C GLY A 44 -9.09 -15.30 2.29
N THR A 45 -9.07 -14.79 1.05
CA THR A 45 -7.84 -14.72 0.25
C THR A 45 -7.30 -13.31 0.09
N ARG A 46 -5.99 -13.17 0.30
CA ARG A 46 -5.28 -11.91 0.05
C ARG A 46 -5.36 -11.50 -1.42
N ARG A 47 -5.34 -12.48 -2.34
CA ARG A 47 -5.40 -12.23 -3.78
C ARG A 47 -6.69 -11.51 -4.15
N THR A 48 -7.85 -12.03 -3.75
CA THR A 48 -9.15 -11.43 -4.06
C THR A 48 -9.23 -10.00 -3.54
N PHE A 49 -8.77 -9.75 -2.30
CA PHE A 49 -8.71 -8.39 -1.77
C PHE A 49 -7.86 -7.46 -2.67
N LEU A 50 -6.64 -7.86 -3.02
CA LEU A 50 -5.73 -7.03 -3.80
C LEU A 50 -6.25 -6.75 -5.22
N GLU A 51 -6.92 -7.72 -5.85
CA GLU A 51 -7.55 -7.53 -7.16
C GLU A 51 -8.71 -6.52 -7.10
N HIS A 52 -9.56 -6.61 -6.08
CA HIS A 52 -10.61 -5.63 -5.85
C HIS A 52 -10.04 -4.25 -5.51
N ALA A 53 -9.03 -4.17 -4.63
CA ALA A 53 -8.39 -2.92 -4.27
C ALA A 53 -7.77 -2.22 -5.49
N ALA A 54 -7.07 -2.97 -6.35
CA ALA A 54 -6.54 -2.43 -7.60
C ALA A 54 -7.66 -1.91 -8.52
N SER A 55 -8.75 -2.67 -8.67
CA SER A 55 -9.91 -2.23 -9.46
C SER A 55 -10.56 -0.96 -8.92
N LEU A 56 -10.70 -0.85 -7.59
CA LEU A 56 -11.27 0.33 -6.92
C LEU A 56 -10.37 1.56 -7.10
N TYR A 57 -9.05 1.38 -6.97
CA TYR A 57 -8.10 2.47 -7.21
C TYR A 57 -8.14 2.98 -8.64
N ASN A 58 -8.21 2.07 -9.63
CA ASN A 58 -8.32 2.46 -11.04
C ASN A 58 -9.64 3.22 -11.30
N ALA A 59 -10.76 2.70 -10.80
CA ALA A 59 -12.07 3.33 -10.95
C ALA A 59 -12.15 4.72 -10.29
N ALA A 60 -11.52 4.90 -9.13
CA ALA A 60 -11.43 6.20 -8.47
C ALA A 60 -10.65 7.21 -9.32
N LEU A 61 -9.49 6.81 -9.85
CA LEU A 61 -8.67 7.66 -10.72
C LEU A 61 -9.37 8.01 -12.03
N GLU A 62 -10.11 7.06 -12.61
CA GLU A 62 -10.91 7.28 -13.81
C GLU A 62 -12.06 8.25 -13.59
N CYS A 63 -12.75 8.13 -12.46
CA CYS A 63 -13.85 9.02 -12.10
C CYS A 63 -13.37 10.44 -11.79
N ASN A 64 -12.29 10.56 -11.01
CA ASN A 64 -11.72 11.83 -10.60
C ASN A 64 -10.23 11.62 -10.24
N PRO A 65 -9.28 12.14 -11.06
CA PRO A 65 -7.84 12.01 -10.79
C PRO A 65 -7.38 12.60 -9.45
N ARG A 66 -8.19 13.44 -8.81
CA ARG A 66 -7.93 14.03 -7.48
C ARG A 66 -8.61 13.27 -6.34
N ALA A 67 -9.37 12.21 -6.61
CA ALA A 67 -10.04 11.43 -5.59
C ALA A 67 -9.02 10.81 -4.63
N ALA A 68 -9.14 11.15 -3.35
CA ALA A 68 -8.37 10.52 -2.28
C ALA A 68 -9.17 9.36 -1.69
N VAL A 69 -8.75 8.13 -2.00
CA VAL A 69 -9.42 6.91 -1.54
C VAL A 69 -8.43 6.02 -0.77
N ASP A 70 -8.86 5.50 0.38
CA ASP A 70 -8.15 4.44 1.13
C ASP A 70 -9.00 3.16 1.09
N VAL A 71 -8.53 2.09 0.44
CA VAL A 71 -9.21 0.79 0.45
C VAL A 71 -8.70 -0.05 1.61
N ILE A 72 -9.60 -0.38 2.55
CA ILE A 72 -9.29 -0.94 3.86
C ILE A 72 -9.88 -2.34 3.98
N PRO A 73 -9.07 -3.39 4.19
CA PRO A 73 -9.57 -4.74 4.40
C PRO A 73 -10.22 -4.87 5.78
N VAL A 74 -11.41 -5.45 5.82
CA VAL A 74 -12.15 -5.69 7.07
C VAL A 74 -12.64 -7.13 7.16
N VAL A 75 -12.84 -7.61 8.38
CA VAL A 75 -13.42 -8.92 8.66
C VAL A 75 -14.86 -8.96 8.15
N PRO A 76 -15.27 -10.01 7.41
CA PRO A 76 -16.66 -10.16 6.99
C PRO A 76 -17.65 -10.17 8.16
N PRO A 77 -18.80 -9.46 8.05
CA PRO A 77 -19.83 -9.51 9.08
C PRO A 77 -20.26 -10.94 9.38
N GLY A 78 -20.26 -11.33 10.65
CA GLY A 78 -20.61 -12.68 11.12
C GLY A 78 -19.43 -13.66 11.27
N ALA A 79 -18.21 -13.29 10.86
CA ALA A 79 -17.00 -14.04 11.21
C ALA A 79 -16.50 -13.71 12.62
N SER A 80 -16.74 -12.48 13.08
CA SER A 80 -16.65 -12.04 14.46
C SER A 80 -18.07 -11.80 14.96
N GLY A 81 -18.43 -12.36 16.11
CA GLY A 81 -19.80 -12.41 16.62
C GLY A 81 -20.41 -11.06 17.05
N ASP A 82 -19.85 -9.92 16.65
CA ASP A 82 -20.31 -8.59 17.04
C ASP A 82 -20.50 -7.67 15.81
N ALA A 83 -21.72 -7.16 15.63
CA ALA A 83 -22.12 -6.36 14.48
C ALA A 83 -22.29 -4.88 14.90
N ALA A 84 -21.20 -4.11 14.89
CA ALA A 84 -21.30 -2.64 15.00
C ALA A 84 -20.09 -1.84 14.47
N ALA A 85 -18.93 -2.44 14.22
CA ALA A 85 -17.73 -1.73 13.75
C ALA A 85 -17.01 -2.50 12.64
N HIS A 86 -16.38 -1.78 11.71
CA HIS A 86 -15.44 -2.33 10.73
C HIS A 86 -14.21 -2.88 11.46
N GLU A 87 -14.23 -4.16 11.82
CA GLU A 87 -13.09 -4.84 12.41
C GLU A 87 -11.99 -5.00 11.36
N LEU A 88 -10.82 -4.44 11.63
CA LEU A 88 -9.65 -4.60 10.78
C LEU A 88 -9.14 -6.04 10.85
N LEU A 89 -8.50 -6.50 9.77
CA LEU A 89 -7.77 -7.76 9.84
C LEU A 89 -6.64 -7.63 10.87
N ASP A 90 -6.47 -8.64 11.71
CA ASP A 90 -5.35 -8.74 12.65
C ASP A 90 -4.49 -9.97 12.33
N ARG A 91 -3.40 -10.15 13.09
CA ARG A 91 -2.51 -11.29 12.96
C ARG A 91 -3.27 -12.60 13.10
N ALA A 92 -4.16 -12.71 14.07
CA ALA A 92 -4.94 -13.93 14.28
C ALA A 92 -5.80 -14.26 13.06
N TYR A 93 -6.33 -13.25 12.35
CA TYR A 93 -7.11 -13.43 11.12
C TYR A 93 -6.24 -13.92 9.98
N VAL A 94 -5.10 -13.27 9.80
CA VAL A 94 -4.15 -13.61 8.74
C VAL A 94 -3.59 -15.03 8.93
N GLU A 95 -3.22 -15.41 10.16
CA GLU A 95 -2.66 -16.74 10.45
C GLU A 95 -3.68 -17.88 10.30
N ARG A 96 -4.95 -17.65 10.64
CA ARG A 96 -6.00 -18.69 10.52
C ARG A 96 -6.54 -18.83 9.09
N SER A 97 -6.21 -17.90 8.18
CA SER A 97 -6.75 -17.85 6.82
C SER A 97 -5.71 -18.35 5.81
N PRO A 98 -5.82 -19.59 5.28
CA PRO A 98 -4.81 -20.15 4.37
C PRO A 98 -4.59 -19.32 3.10
N GLY A 99 -5.60 -18.57 2.66
CA GLY A 99 -5.53 -17.67 1.50
C GLY A 99 -4.64 -16.44 1.67
N PHE A 100 -4.05 -16.25 2.86
CA PHE A 100 -3.03 -15.23 3.12
C PHE A 100 -1.60 -15.80 3.05
N ALA A 101 -1.41 -17.12 2.99
CA ALA A 101 -0.08 -17.69 2.83
C ALA A 101 0.51 -17.37 1.43
N PRO A 102 1.84 -17.18 1.29
CA PRO A 102 2.81 -17.10 2.38
C PRO A 102 2.73 -15.76 3.14
N CYS A 103 3.08 -15.79 4.42
CA CYS A 103 3.30 -14.63 5.28
C CYS A 103 4.69 -14.75 5.92
N TYR A 104 5.24 -13.61 6.34
CA TYR A 104 6.55 -13.52 6.96
C TYR A 104 6.48 -12.70 8.24
N ASP A 105 7.28 -13.06 9.25
CA ASP A 105 7.36 -12.28 10.48
C ASP A 105 7.84 -10.84 10.23
N TYR A 106 8.75 -10.66 9.28
CA TYR A 106 9.36 -9.38 9.00
C TYR A 106 9.55 -9.16 7.50
N VAL A 107 8.81 -8.18 6.97
CA VAL A 107 8.81 -7.77 5.56
C VAL A 107 9.41 -6.38 5.44
N ALA A 108 10.08 -6.11 4.32
CA ALA A 108 10.54 -4.78 3.93
C ALA A 108 9.76 -4.25 2.72
N VAL A 109 9.66 -2.93 2.60
CA VAL A 109 9.18 -2.24 1.41
C VAL A 109 9.87 -0.89 1.29
N GLY A 110 10.27 -0.50 0.09
CA GLY A 110 10.99 0.75 -0.17
C GLY A 110 10.30 1.61 -1.22
N GLY A 111 10.40 2.92 -1.07
CA GLY A 111 9.84 3.85 -2.05
C GLY A 111 10.02 5.31 -1.67
N THR A 112 9.72 6.20 -2.62
CA THR A 112 9.67 7.63 -2.34
C THR A 112 8.48 7.99 -1.46
N PHE A 113 7.33 7.36 -1.70
CA PHE A 113 6.06 7.65 -1.03
C PHE A 113 5.67 9.14 -1.05
N ASP A 114 6.13 9.85 -2.07
CA ASP A 114 5.81 11.25 -2.31
C ASP A 114 4.41 11.35 -2.91
N HIS A 115 3.59 12.23 -2.34
CA HIS A 115 2.15 12.36 -2.60
C HIS A 115 1.47 11.00 -2.68
N LEU A 116 1.28 10.36 -1.51
CA LEU A 116 0.85 8.96 -1.37
C LEU A 116 -0.38 8.59 -2.23
N HIS A 117 -0.11 8.14 -3.46
CA HIS A 117 -1.10 7.82 -4.47
C HIS A 117 -1.46 6.32 -4.48
N SER A 118 -2.45 5.94 -5.29
CA SER A 118 -2.99 4.57 -5.34
C SER A 118 -1.94 3.49 -5.55
N GLY A 119 -0.96 3.71 -6.44
CA GLY A 119 0.17 2.77 -6.62
C GLY A 119 0.96 2.50 -5.32
N HIS A 120 1.29 3.56 -4.58
CA HIS A 120 1.94 3.39 -3.27
C HIS A 120 1.04 2.68 -2.26
N LYS A 121 -0.25 3.04 -2.23
CA LYS A 121 -1.21 2.42 -1.31
C LYS A 121 -1.32 0.92 -1.57
N LEU A 122 -1.42 0.50 -2.83
CA LEU A 122 -1.44 -0.92 -3.19
C LEU A 122 -0.15 -1.65 -2.79
N LEU A 123 1.02 -1.01 -2.99
CA LEU A 123 2.32 -1.57 -2.57
C LEU A 123 2.39 -1.77 -1.05
N LEU A 124 2.07 -0.72 -0.29
CA LEU A 124 2.10 -0.73 1.17
C LEU A 124 1.09 -1.73 1.75
N THR A 125 -0.13 -1.75 1.21
CA THR A 125 -1.16 -2.71 1.59
C THR A 125 -0.71 -4.15 1.28
N THR A 126 -0.09 -4.38 0.13
CA THR A 126 0.45 -5.71 -0.19
C THR A 126 1.52 -6.13 0.82
N ALA A 127 2.47 -5.24 1.12
CA ALA A 127 3.54 -5.52 2.08
C ALA A 127 3.00 -5.88 3.46
N VAL A 128 2.06 -5.08 3.99
CA VAL A 128 1.52 -5.28 5.34
C VAL A 128 0.62 -6.52 5.45
N LEU A 129 -0.08 -6.91 4.37
CA LEU A 129 -0.85 -8.16 4.31
C LEU A 129 0.01 -9.42 4.14
N HIS A 130 1.31 -9.28 3.88
CA HIS A 130 2.29 -10.37 3.98
C HIS A 130 3.01 -10.39 5.32
N THR A 131 2.73 -9.43 6.22
CA THR A 131 3.46 -9.25 7.47
C THR A 131 2.68 -9.80 8.67
N LEU A 132 3.36 -10.61 9.49
CA LEU A 132 2.81 -11.13 10.75
C LEU A 132 3.18 -10.28 11.97
N ARG A 133 4.39 -9.72 12.02
CA ARG A 133 4.88 -9.00 13.21
C ARG A 133 5.37 -7.59 12.92
N ARG A 134 6.34 -7.44 12.01
CA ARG A 134 7.05 -6.18 11.79
C ARG A 134 7.13 -5.84 10.30
N LEU A 135 6.85 -4.59 9.96
CA LEU A 135 7.03 -4.06 8.62
C LEU A 135 8.07 -2.94 8.65
N ARG A 136 9.17 -3.11 7.90
CA ARG A 136 10.13 -2.03 7.64
C ARG A 136 9.73 -1.29 6.37
N VAL A 137 9.57 0.02 6.47
CA VAL A 137 9.31 0.90 5.34
C VAL A 137 10.46 1.86 5.15
N GLY A 138 11.19 1.71 4.04
CA GLY A 138 12.26 2.62 3.64
C GLY A 138 11.72 3.78 2.80
N VAL A 139 11.70 4.98 3.38
CA VAL A 139 11.29 6.22 2.72
C VAL A 139 12.52 6.93 2.16
N THR A 140 12.63 7.05 0.84
CA THR A 140 13.81 7.64 0.20
C THR A 140 14.11 9.05 0.71
N GLY A 141 15.33 9.29 1.19
CA GLY A 141 15.79 10.59 1.67
C GLY A 141 16.01 11.60 0.54
N ASP A 142 15.94 12.89 0.88
CA ASP A 142 15.90 13.98 -0.11
C ASP A 142 17.19 14.09 -0.94
N ALA A 143 18.33 13.64 -0.40
CA ALA A 143 19.60 13.57 -1.13
C ALA A 143 19.48 12.75 -2.43
N LEU A 144 18.77 11.62 -2.39
CA LEU A 144 18.49 10.77 -3.56
C LEU A 144 17.42 11.34 -4.50
N LEU A 145 16.73 12.42 -4.10
CA LEU A 145 15.61 13.03 -4.82
C LEU A 145 15.93 14.41 -5.37
N SER A 146 17.02 15.03 -4.92
CA SER A 146 17.46 16.39 -5.24
C SER A 146 17.57 16.72 -6.75
N LYS A 147 17.74 15.72 -7.61
CA LYS A 147 17.80 15.88 -9.09
C LYS A 147 16.49 15.58 -9.82
N LYS A 148 15.40 15.27 -9.10
CA LYS A 148 14.12 14.94 -9.74
C LYS A 148 13.44 16.21 -10.25
N LYS A 149 12.74 16.07 -11.38
CA LYS A 149 11.85 17.12 -11.92
C LYS A 149 10.82 17.53 -10.87
N TYR A 150 10.46 18.82 -10.83
CA TYR A 150 9.47 19.41 -9.91
C TYR A 150 9.84 19.19 -8.43
N ALA A 151 11.11 19.41 -8.07
CA ALA A 151 11.61 19.19 -6.71
C ALA A 151 10.98 20.17 -5.70
N GLU A 152 10.54 21.34 -6.15
CA GLU A 152 9.82 22.36 -5.38
C GLU A 152 8.45 21.89 -4.86
N HIS A 153 7.89 20.83 -5.44
CA HIS A 153 6.63 20.22 -5.00
C HIS A 153 6.84 18.89 -4.23
N LEU A 154 8.08 18.55 -3.90
CA LEU A 154 8.41 17.35 -3.13
C LEU A 154 7.95 17.53 -1.67
N GLN A 155 7.20 16.57 -1.15
CA GLN A 155 6.87 16.54 0.28
C GLN A 155 8.13 16.29 1.12
N SER A 156 8.23 16.95 2.26
CA SER A 156 9.32 16.72 3.20
C SER A 156 9.38 15.25 3.64
N ASN A 157 10.56 14.78 4.04
CA ASN A 157 10.71 13.41 4.49
C ASN A 157 9.74 13.04 5.62
N ASP A 158 9.54 13.95 6.59
CA ASP A 158 8.63 13.74 7.73
C ASP A 158 7.16 13.67 7.30
N GLU A 159 6.72 14.51 6.35
CA GLU A 159 5.36 14.44 5.80
C GLU A 159 5.12 13.09 5.12
N ARG A 160 6.08 12.61 4.34
CA ARG A 160 6.00 11.31 3.65
C ARG A 160 5.96 10.14 4.64
N LYS A 161 6.85 10.14 5.65
CA LYS A 161 6.85 9.14 6.73
C LYS A 161 5.54 9.15 7.52
N GLY A 162 5.03 10.33 7.84
CA GLY A 162 3.76 10.50 8.54
C GLY A 162 2.56 10.01 7.72
N ALA A 163 2.54 10.26 6.41
CA ALA A 163 1.49 9.77 5.52
C ALA A 163 1.50 8.24 5.42
N VAL A 164 2.68 7.63 5.27
CA VAL A 164 2.86 6.16 5.27
C VAL A 164 2.35 5.56 6.58
N ARG A 165 2.75 6.11 7.74
CA ARG A 165 2.34 5.63 9.06
C ARG A 165 0.82 5.63 9.21
N ARG A 166 0.20 6.79 8.98
CA ARG A 166 -1.26 6.96 9.11
C ARG A 166 -2.03 6.03 8.17
N PHE A 167 -1.51 5.77 6.97
CA PHE A 167 -2.14 4.84 6.04
C PHE A 167 -2.04 3.39 6.55
N LEU A 168 -0.84 2.92 6.90
CA LEU A 168 -0.62 1.53 7.32
C LEU A 168 -1.35 1.16 8.61
N GLU A 169 -1.41 2.07 9.60
CA GLU A 169 -2.15 1.86 10.86
C GLU A 169 -3.65 1.64 10.63
N ARG A 170 -4.19 2.13 9.51
CA ARG A 170 -5.60 1.91 9.12
C ARG A 170 -5.82 0.59 8.40
N ILE A 171 -4.77 -0.04 7.87
CA ILE A 171 -4.84 -1.32 7.17
C ILE A 171 -4.60 -2.48 8.13
N ARG A 172 -3.57 -2.37 8.98
CA ARG A 172 -3.14 -3.38 9.97
C ARG A 172 -2.55 -2.69 11.19
N GLY A 173 -3.40 -2.35 12.16
CA GLY A 173 -2.99 -1.66 13.39
C GLY A 173 -2.16 -2.50 14.37
N ASP A 174 -2.13 -3.82 14.17
CA ASP A 174 -1.43 -4.78 15.02
C ASP A 174 0.03 -5.06 14.59
N VAL A 175 0.46 -4.53 13.44
CA VAL A 175 1.81 -4.71 12.91
C VAL A 175 2.74 -3.61 13.43
N GLU A 176 3.92 -4.00 13.92
CA GLU A 176 4.97 -3.06 14.33
C GLU A 176 5.57 -2.36 13.10
N LEU A 177 5.41 -1.03 13.02
CA LEU A 177 5.88 -0.23 11.89
C LEU A 177 7.23 0.45 12.18
N GLU A 178 8.25 0.04 11.44
CA GLU A 178 9.57 0.67 11.42
C GLU A 178 9.73 1.49 10.14
N ILE A 179 9.55 2.81 10.24
CA ILE A 179 9.54 3.71 9.07
C ILE A 179 10.81 4.55 9.13
N GLU A 180 11.74 4.25 8.23
CA GLU A 180 13.08 4.83 8.23
C GLU A 180 13.39 5.60 6.97
N THR A 181 14.27 6.58 7.10
CA THR A 181 14.79 7.33 5.96
C THR A 181 15.93 6.55 5.35
N ILE A 182 15.86 6.24 4.05
CA ILE A 182 16.90 5.46 3.37
C ILE A 182 17.73 6.35 2.45
N VAL A 183 19.04 6.11 2.44
CA VAL A 183 20.03 6.88 1.66
C VAL A 183 20.78 6.01 0.64
N ASP A 184 20.46 4.73 0.59
CA ASP A 184 21.03 3.75 -0.33
C ASP A 184 19.94 2.76 -0.81
N VAL A 185 20.30 1.92 -1.79
CA VAL A 185 19.38 0.97 -2.45
C VAL A 185 18.90 -0.16 -1.54
N SER A 186 19.68 -0.56 -0.54
CA SER A 186 19.32 -1.64 0.38
C SER A 186 18.39 -1.19 1.50
N GLY A 187 18.42 0.10 1.82
CA GLY A 187 17.68 0.65 2.95
C GLY A 187 18.05 0.00 4.29
N GLY A 188 19.27 -0.51 4.40
CA GLY A 188 19.81 -1.25 5.55
C GLY A 188 19.36 -2.71 5.65
N THR A 189 18.57 -3.22 4.70
CA THR A 189 18.11 -4.62 4.72
C THR A 189 19.24 -5.61 4.46
N ASP A 190 20.38 -5.15 3.96
CA ASP A 190 21.59 -5.93 3.71
C ASP A 190 22.27 -6.47 4.97
N VAL A 191 21.99 -5.88 6.14
CA VAL A 191 22.58 -6.27 7.43
C VAL A 191 21.55 -6.66 8.48
N ILE A 192 20.27 -6.83 8.10
CA ILE A 192 19.18 -7.22 9.01
C ILE A 192 18.77 -8.67 8.75
N PRO A 193 19.21 -9.65 9.56
CA PRO A 193 18.92 -11.07 9.35
C PRO A 193 17.44 -11.42 9.48
N GLY A 194 16.70 -10.62 10.25
CA GLY A 194 15.28 -10.82 10.51
C GLY A 194 14.39 -10.62 9.29
N VAL A 195 14.77 -9.72 8.36
CA VAL A 195 13.97 -9.45 7.15
C VAL A 195 14.04 -10.66 6.22
N LYS A 196 12.87 -11.22 5.88
CA LYS A 196 12.74 -12.44 5.06
C LYS A 196 12.16 -12.21 3.67
N ALA A 197 11.39 -11.13 3.51
CA ALA A 197 10.76 -10.81 2.24
C ALA A 197 10.78 -9.31 1.97
N ILE A 198 10.68 -8.93 0.70
CA ILE A 198 10.57 -7.55 0.25
C ILE A 198 9.44 -7.41 -0.76
N ALA A 199 8.58 -6.42 -0.54
CA ALA A 199 7.54 -6.03 -1.48
C ALA A 199 8.10 -5.08 -2.53
N LEU A 200 7.84 -5.39 -3.80
CA LEU A 200 8.42 -4.71 -4.96
C LEU A 200 7.31 -4.32 -5.93
N SER A 201 7.35 -3.06 -6.36
CA SER A 201 6.64 -2.62 -7.56
C SER A 201 7.49 -2.89 -8.81
N PRO A 202 6.90 -2.85 -10.02
CA PRO A 202 7.65 -2.99 -11.26
C PRO A 202 8.80 -1.97 -11.40
N GLU A 203 8.69 -0.78 -10.81
CA GLU A 203 9.75 0.23 -10.80
C GLU A 203 10.95 -0.16 -9.93
N THR A 204 10.73 -1.03 -8.93
CA THR A 204 11.73 -1.40 -7.92
C THR A 204 12.21 -2.84 -8.05
N GLU A 205 11.62 -3.65 -8.94
CA GLU A 205 11.96 -5.07 -9.15
C GLU A 205 13.47 -5.30 -9.32
N LYS A 206 14.12 -4.48 -10.14
CA LYS A 206 15.57 -4.59 -10.41
C LYS A 206 16.47 -4.34 -9.19
N SER A 207 15.95 -3.76 -8.12
CA SER A 207 16.71 -3.55 -6.89
C SER A 207 16.96 -4.85 -6.14
N LEU A 208 16.12 -5.88 -6.31
CA LEU A 208 16.19 -7.12 -5.54
C LEU A 208 17.55 -7.83 -5.67
N ASP A 209 18.05 -7.96 -6.90
CA ASP A 209 19.32 -8.61 -7.17
C ASP A 209 20.47 -7.87 -6.48
N ILE A 210 20.47 -6.53 -6.57
CA ILE A 210 21.46 -5.68 -5.91
C ILE A 210 21.40 -5.86 -4.39
N ILE A 211 20.20 -5.88 -3.80
CA ILE A 211 20.00 -6.06 -2.37
C ILE A 211 20.48 -7.43 -1.92
N ASN A 212 20.18 -8.50 -2.67
CA ASN A 212 20.58 -9.86 -2.31
C ASN A 212 22.10 -10.06 -2.42
N GLU A 213 22.77 -9.43 -3.38
CA GLU A 213 24.24 -9.41 -3.43
C GLU A 213 24.84 -8.66 -2.24
N LEU A 214 24.26 -7.51 -1.84
CA LEU A 214 24.69 -6.79 -0.64
C LEU A 214 24.45 -7.61 0.64
N ARG A 215 23.31 -8.30 0.75
CA ARG A 215 22.99 -9.20 1.87
C ARG A 215 24.03 -10.30 2.03
N LYS A 216 24.41 -10.94 0.92
CA LYS A 216 25.45 -11.96 0.90
C LYS A 216 26.82 -11.37 1.28
N LYS A 217 27.17 -10.22 0.72
CA LYS A 217 28.47 -9.58 0.94
C LYS A 217 28.66 -9.03 2.35
N ASN A 218 27.66 -8.33 2.87
CA ASN A 218 27.80 -7.51 4.08
C ASN A 218 27.39 -8.27 5.36
N GLY A 219 26.55 -9.30 5.25
CA GLY A 219 26.08 -10.06 6.41
C GLY A 219 26.00 -11.57 6.23
N ASP A 220 26.44 -12.12 5.09
CA ASP A 220 26.27 -13.53 4.72
C ASP A 220 24.81 -14.00 4.89
N LEU A 221 23.87 -13.14 4.52
CA LEU A 221 22.44 -13.35 4.76
C LEU A 221 21.77 -14.05 3.57
N PRO A 222 20.73 -14.86 3.81
CA PRO A 222 19.96 -15.47 2.74
C PRO A 222 19.22 -14.41 1.90
N PRO A 223 18.96 -14.69 0.62
CA PRO A 223 18.23 -13.78 -0.25
C PRO A 223 16.81 -13.55 0.27
N LEU A 224 16.26 -12.36 0.00
CA LEU A 224 14.89 -12.02 0.32
C LEU A 224 13.92 -12.68 -0.66
N ALA A 225 12.81 -13.19 -0.14
CA ALA A 225 11.68 -13.58 -0.98
C ALA A 225 11.03 -12.34 -1.61
N ALA A 226 10.71 -12.41 -2.90
CA ALA A 226 10.05 -11.32 -3.62
C ALA A 226 8.53 -11.39 -3.46
N ILE A 227 7.91 -10.25 -3.20
CA ILE A 227 6.46 -10.07 -3.23
C ILE A 227 6.16 -8.99 -4.28
N TYR A 228 5.61 -9.38 -5.43
CA TYR A 228 5.34 -8.44 -6.52
C TYR A 228 3.93 -7.86 -6.45
N ILE A 229 3.79 -6.59 -6.83
CA ILE A 229 2.50 -5.99 -7.16
C ILE A 229 2.37 -5.72 -8.67
N PRO A 230 1.15 -5.75 -9.23
CA PRO A 230 0.91 -5.31 -10.60
C PRO A 230 1.05 -3.79 -10.73
N PHE A 231 1.11 -3.30 -11.97
CA PHE A 231 0.95 -1.88 -12.27
C PHE A 231 -0.44 -1.37 -11.88
N VAL A 232 -0.50 -0.14 -11.39
CA VAL A 232 -1.75 0.63 -11.25
C VAL A 232 -1.78 1.66 -12.36
N HIS A 233 -2.82 1.59 -13.20
CA HIS A 233 -2.94 2.42 -14.41
C HIS A 233 -3.88 3.62 -14.14
N THR A 234 -3.60 4.73 -14.80
CA THR A 234 -4.53 5.87 -14.92
C THR A 234 -5.55 5.59 -16.03
N SER A 235 -6.60 6.41 -16.10
CA SER A 235 -7.65 6.36 -17.14
C SER A 235 -7.16 6.42 -18.58
N THR A 236 -5.94 6.91 -18.79
CA THR A 236 -5.24 7.00 -20.09
C THR A 236 -4.36 5.78 -20.39
N GLY A 237 -4.36 4.74 -19.54
CA GLY A 237 -3.51 3.55 -19.66
C GLY A 237 -2.08 3.73 -19.14
N GLU A 238 -1.71 4.95 -18.75
CA GLU A 238 -0.36 5.29 -18.27
C GLU A 238 -0.18 4.92 -16.78
N VAL A 239 1.05 4.63 -16.35
CA VAL A 239 1.34 4.27 -14.95
C VAL A 239 1.27 5.53 -14.05
N ILE A 240 0.62 5.42 -12.88
CA ILE A 240 0.65 6.49 -11.87
C ILE A 240 2.02 6.54 -11.18
N SER A 241 2.62 7.73 -11.04
CA SER A 241 3.91 7.90 -10.35
C SER A 241 4.03 9.28 -9.67
N SER A 242 4.86 9.38 -8.63
CA SER A 242 5.11 10.64 -7.92
C SER A 242 5.54 11.80 -8.83
N THR A 243 6.27 11.51 -9.92
CA THR A 243 6.67 12.56 -10.88
C THR A 243 5.47 13.16 -11.59
N ARG A 244 4.49 12.34 -11.98
CA ARG A 244 3.29 12.81 -12.67
C ARG A 244 2.34 13.54 -11.72
N VAL A 245 2.25 13.08 -10.47
CA VAL A 245 1.49 13.79 -9.44
C VAL A 245 2.06 15.19 -9.25
N ARG A 246 3.39 15.33 -9.12
CA ARG A 246 4.03 16.65 -9.02
C ARG A 246 3.85 17.51 -10.27
N GLU A 247 3.97 16.93 -11.47
CA GLU A 247 3.69 17.67 -12.71
C GLU A 247 2.27 18.25 -12.74
N GLY A 248 1.28 17.51 -12.23
CA GLY A 248 -0.10 17.99 -12.14
C GLY A 248 -0.33 19.11 -11.12
N LEU A 249 0.57 19.26 -10.14
CA LEU A 249 0.54 20.35 -9.15
C LEU A 249 1.24 21.63 -9.65
N SER A 250 2.06 21.52 -10.70
CA SER A 250 2.77 22.64 -11.32
C SER A 250 1.97 23.33 -12.44
N LYS A 251 0.75 22.86 -12.74
CA LYS A 251 -0.17 23.39 -13.76
C LYS A 251 -1.36 24.06 -13.10
#